data_AF-A0A272EQB7-F1
#
_entry.id   AF-A0A272EQB7-F1
#
_cell.length_a   1.000
_cell.length_b   1.000
_cell.length_c   1.000
_cell.angle_alpha   90.00
_cell.angle_beta   90.00
_cell.angle_gamma   90.00
#
_symmetry.space_group_name_H-M   'P 1'
#
loop_
_entity.id
_entity.type
_entity.pdbx_description
1 polymer ?
#
loop_
_entity_poly.entity_id
_entity_poly.type
_entity_poly.pdbx_seq_one_letter_code
_entity_poly.pdbx_strand_id
1 'polypeptide(L)'
;MNRMLSALLLAITILPGISSAKDARAKGYLKKSELPSSLAQLPPPPAPGSAAEALDLDIARRSFTLRDTPRWAQAISDADLSFPRAAQTYACALGTRIPQADVPHLHELLQRSRRDLSGATKRAKEHYQRKRPLNRPRFTRHFEALSWQPSGGVYE
;
A
#
# COMPACT_ATOMS: atom_id res chain seq x y z
N MET A 1 2.30 -57.05 50.22
CA MET A 1 3.34 -56.13 49.74
C MET A 1 2.72 -55.13 48.76
N ASN A 2 2.75 -53.86 49.16
CA ASN A 2 2.50 -52.56 48.50
C ASN A 2 1.78 -52.51 47.13
N ARG A 3 0.58 -51.91 46.99
CA ARG A 3 0.21 -50.46 47.05
C ARG A 3 0.81 -49.60 45.92
N MET A 4 -0.01 -49.21 44.92
CA MET A 4 -0.57 -47.84 44.74
C MET A 4 -0.90 -47.51 43.27
N LEU A 5 -2.12 -47.01 43.07
CA LEU A 5 -2.55 -46.24 41.90
C LEU A 5 -1.78 -44.91 41.82
N SER A 6 -1.43 -44.45 40.62
CA SER A 6 -1.28 -43.01 40.33
C SER A 6 -1.51 -42.69 38.86
N ALA A 7 -2.58 -41.94 38.64
CA ALA A 7 -2.85 -41.16 37.44
C ALA A 7 -1.87 -39.98 37.36
N LEU A 8 -1.42 -39.57 36.18
CA LEU A 8 -1.07 -38.16 35.95
C LEU A 8 -1.00 -37.76 34.46
N LEU A 9 -1.99 -36.92 34.12
CA LEU A 9 -2.02 -35.78 33.21
C LEU A 9 -1.43 -35.86 31.78
N LEU A 10 -2.39 -35.83 30.85
CA LEU A 10 -2.33 -35.29 29.50
C LEU A 10 -1.92 -33.79 29.57
N ALA A 11 -0.67 -33.46 29.24
CA ALA A 11 -0.26 -32.07 29.04
C ALA A 11 -0.75 -31.57 27.68
N ILE A 12 -1.99 -31.06 27.64
CA ILE A 12 -2.45 -30.23 26.52
C ILE A 12 -1.74 -28.89 26.65
N THR A 13 -0.63 -28.71 25.94
CA THR A 13 -0.06 -27.38 25.70
C THR A 13 -1.02 -26.63 24.79
N ILE A 14 -1.95 -25.87 25.38
CA ILE A 14 -2.67 -24.83 24.66
C ILE A 14 -1.63 -23.78 24.31
N LEU A 15 -1.06 -23.87 23.11
CA LEU A 15 -0.48 -22.69 22.47
C LEU A 15 -1.60 -21.65 22.48
N PRO A 16 -1.45 -20.49 23.16
CA PRO A 16 -2.40 -19.40 22.93
C PRO A 16 -2.37 -19.17 21.43
N GLY A 17 -3.51 -19.43 20.78
CA GLY A 17 -3.67 -19.16 19.37
C GLY A 17 -3.16 -17.75 19.14
N ILE A 18 -2.14 -17.60 18.30
CA ILE A 18 -1.74 -16.31 17.78
C ILE A 18 -2.98 -15.85 17.03
N SER A 19 -3.81 -15.05 17.70
CA SER A 19 -4.92 -14.39 17.07
C SER A 19 -4.25 -13.49 16.04
N SER A 20 -4.23 -13.96 14.79
CA SER A 20 -3.93 -13.10 13.66
C SER A 20 -5.02 -12.05 13.69
N ALA A 21 -4.73 -10.94 14.35
CA ALA A 21 -5.58 -9.78 14.37
C ALA A 21 -5.82 -9.43 12.91
N LYS A 22 -6.98 -9.82 12.38
CA LYS A 22 -7.49 -9.34 11.09
C LYS A 22 -7.39 -7.83 11.18
N ASP A 23 -6.50 -7.25 10.37
CA ASP A 23 -6.12 -5.84 10.33
C ASP A 23 -7.28 -4.91 10.73
N ALA A 24 -7.37 -4.59 12.02
CA ALA A 24 -8.11 -3.42 12.44
C ALA A 24 -7.32 -2.25 11.87
N ARG A 25 -7.81 -1.68 10.76
CA ARG A 25 -7.13 -0.56 10.06
C ARG A 25 -6.71 0.45 11.13
N ALA A 26 -5.40 0.62 11.35
CA ALA A 26 -4.88 1.49 12.40
C ALA A 26 -5.56 2.86 12.35
N LYS A 27 -6.00 3.42 13.49
CA LYS A 27 -6.62 4.75 13.50
C LYS A 27 -5.56 5.83 13.26
N GLY A 28 -5.82 6.76 12.36
CA GLY A 28 -4.97 7.94 12.17
C GLY A 28 -4.80 8.79 13.43
N TYR A 29 -3.80 9.67 13.45
CA TYR A 29 -3.59 10.60 14.55
C TYR A 29 -4.59 11.76 14.51
N LEU A 30 -4.98 12.19 13.32
CA LEU A 30 -5.79 13.39 13.13
C LEU A 30 -7.29 13.07 13.11
N LYS A 31 -8.09 13.98 13.69
CA LYS A 31 -9.54 13.99 13.46
C LYS A 31 -9.81 14.39 12.02
N LYS A 32 -10.97 14.00 11.49
CA LYS A 32 -11.38 14.35 10.11
C LYS A 32 -11.38 15.87 9.86
N SER A 33 -11.70 16.68 10.88
CA SER A 33 -11.71 18.14 10.80
C SER A 33 -10.31 18.77 10.76
N GLU A 34 -9.28 18.03 11.18
CA GLU A 34 -7.89 18.48 11.23
C GLU A 34 -7.12 18.09 9.97
N LEU A 35 -7.70 17.24 9.11
CA LEU A 35 -7.09 16.85 7.86
C LEU A 35 -7.05 18.04 6.87
N PRO A 36 -5.91 18.29 6.21
CA PRO A 36 -5.82 19.34 5.20
C PRO A 36 -6.77 19.06 4.03
N SER A 37 -7.44 20.11 3.55
CA SER A 37 -8.33 19.98 2.38
C SER A 37 -7.52 19.96 1.09
N SER A 38 -7.25 18.78 0.55
CA SER A 38 -6.53 18.62 -0.73
C SER A 38 -7.17 19.40 -1.89
N LEU A 39 -8.50 19.50 -1.93
CA LEU A 39 -9.21 20.25 -2.97
C LEU A 39 -8.95 21.76 -2.91
N ALA A 40 -8.70 22.31 -1.72
CA ALA A 40 -8.39 23.73 -1.56
C ALA A 40 -6.92 24.05 -1.86
N GLN A 41 -6.04 23.05 -1.85
CA GLN A 41 -4.60 23.24 -1.98
C GLN A 41 -4.08 22.91 -3.39
N LEU A 42 -4.71 21.96 -4.07
CA LEU A 42 -4.25 21.49 -5.37
C LEU A 42 -4.98 22.20 -6.51
N PRO A 43 -4.27 22.55 -7.60
CA PRO A 43 -4.93 22.96 -8.83
C PRO A 43 -5.72 21.79 -9.44
N PRO A 44 -6.64 22.07 -10.38
CA PRO A 44 -7.26 21.01 -11.19
C PRO A 44 -6.19 20.20 -11.94
N PRO A 45 -6.46 18.92 -12.27
CA PRO A 45 -5.56 18.12 -13.06
C PRO A 45 -5.34 18.74 -14.45
N PRO A 46 -4.24 18.39 -15.15
CA PRO A 46 -4.01 18.83 -16.52
C PRO A 46 -5.25 18.63 -17.40
N ALA A 47 -5.67 19.69 -18.09
CA ALA A 47 -6.85 19.67 -18.93
C ALA A 47 -6.68 18.69 -20.11
N PRO A 48 -7.76 18.04 -20.57
CA PRO A 48 -7.71 17.19 -21.76
C PRO A 48 -7.15 17.94 -22.98
N GLY A 49 -6.19 17.33 -23.69
CA GLY A 49 -5.54 17.92 -24.86
C GLY A 49 -4.47 18.98 -24.55
N SER A 50 -4.24 19.31 -23.28
CA SER A 50 -3.17 20.25 -22.90
C SER A 50 -1.77 19.65 -23.07
N ALA A 51 -0.76 20.52 -23.20
CA ALA A 51 0.64 20.10 -23.22
C ALA A 51 1.05 19.36 -21.93
N ALA A 52 0.50 19.75 -20.79
CA ALA A 52 0.72 19.07 -19.52
C ALA A 52 0.13 17.64 -19.51
N GLU A 53 -1.06 17.44 -20.08
CA GLU A 53 -1.60 16.08 -20.25
C GLU A 53 -0.74 15.27 -21.22
N ALA A 54 -0.26 15.87 -22.31
CA ALA A 54 0.61 15.18 -23.27
C ALA A 54 1.90 14.69 -22.60
N LEU A 55 2.53 15.51 -21.75
CA LEU A 55 3.70 15.15 -20.97
C LEU A 55 3.42 14.00 -20.00
N ASP A 56 2.32 14.06 -19.25
CA ASP A 56 1.90 13.00 -18.32
C ASP A 56 1.75 11.65 -19.04
N LEU A 57 1.13 11.66 -20.23
CA LEU A 57 0.93 10.44 -21.02
C LEU A 57 2.25 9.93 -21.61
N ASP A 58 3.15 10.81 -22.02
CA ASP A 58 4.46 10.41 -22.56
C ASP A 58 5.34 9.75 -21.49
N ILE A 59 5.44 10.36 -20.30
CA ILE A 59 6.16 9.77 -19.16
C ILE A 59 5.57 8.40 -18.79
N ALA A 60 4.24 8.30 -18.74
CA ALA A 60 3.57 7.04 -18.46
C ALA A 60 3.83 5.98 -19.54
N ARG A 61 4.02 6.33 -20.82
CA ARG A 61 4.43 5.36 -21.86
C ARG A 61 5.87 4.91 -21.66
N ARG A 62 6.79 5.84 -21.40
CA ARG A 62 8.21 5.53 -21.18
C ARG A 62 8.43 4.62 -19.99
N SER A 63 7.63 4.71 -18.92
CA SER A 63 7.79 3.81 -17.77
C SER A 63 7.58 2.34 -18.14
N PHE A 64 6.75 2.03 -19.14
CA PHE A 64 6.50 0.66 -19.59
C PHE A 64 7.64 0.03 -20.36
N THR A 65 8.58 0.83 -20.90
CA THR A 65 9.77 0.30 -21.56
C THR A 65 10.80 -0.22 -20.55
N LEU A 66 10.56 0.02 -19.26
CA LEU A 66 11.41 -0.48 -18.18
C LEU A 66 11.07 -1.92 -17.76
N ARG A 67 10.05 -2.57 -18.36
CA ARG A 67 9.73 -3.97 -18.07
C ARG A 67 10.96 -4.87 -18.12
N ASP A 68 10.97 -5.87 -17.24
CA ASP A 68 12.05 -6.84 -17.09
C ASP A 68 13.42 -6.25 -16.70
N THR A 69 13.49 -4.95 -16.41
CA THR A 69 14.69 -4.33 -15.83
C THR A 69 14.65 -4.37 -14.29
N PRO A 70 15.81 -4.27 -13.61
CA PRO A 70 15.87 -4.11 -12.16
C PRO A 70 15.04 -2.92 -11.65
N ARG A 71 14.94 -1.83 -12.43
CA ARG A 71 14.14 -0.66 -12.05
C ARG A 71 12.65 -0.99 -11.98
N TRP A 72 12.14 -1.84 -12.89
CA TRP A 72 10.76 -2.30 -12.88
C TRP A 72 10.48 -3.28 -11.74
N ALA A 73 11.42 -4.18 -11.44
CA ALA A 73 11.33 -5.03 -10.26
C ALA A 73 11.22 -4.21 -8.95
N GLN A 74 12.03 -3.14 -8.83
CA GLN A 74 11.90 -2.20 -7.72
C GLN A 74 10.53 -1.51 -7.70
N ALA A 75 10.02 -1.05 -8.85
CA ALA A 75 8.70 -0.40 -8.93
C ALA A 75 7.56 -1.33 -8.52
N ILE A 76 7.64 -2.64 -8.82
CA ILE A 76 6.69 -3.65 -8.34
C ILE A 76 6.76 -3.75 -6.81
N SER A 77 7.97 -3.83 -6.24
CA SER A 77 8.15 -3.87 -4.79
C SER A 77 7.63 -2.60 -4.10
N ASP A 78 7.86 -1.42 -4.69
CA ASP A 78 7.41 -0.13 -4.16
C ASP A 78 5.87 0.02 -4.22
N ALA A 79 5.23 -0.66 -5.17
CA ALA A 79 3.77 -0.62 -5.33
C ALA A 79 3.03 -1.45 -4.26
N ASP A 80 3.72 -2.37 -3.56
CA ASP A 80 3.15 -3.08 -2.43
C ASP A 80 3.13 -2.19 -1.18
N LEU A 81 1.98 -1.57 -0.97
CA LEU A 81 1.73 -0.72 0.19
C LEU A 81 1.25 -1.51 1.41
N SER A 82 1.17 -2.83 1.40
CA SER A 82 0.75 -3.61 2.57
C SER A 82 1.82 -3.62 3.67
N PHE A 83 1.41 -3.65 4.94
CA PHE A 83 2.37 -3.86 6.04
C PHE A 83 2.57 -5.36 6.26
N PRO A 84 3.79 -5.81 6.60
CA PRO A 84 4.97 -5.03 6.95
C PRO A 84 5.84 -4.56 5.76
N ARG A 85 5.54 -4.98 4.52
CA ARG A 85 6.36 -4.69 3.33
C ARG A 85 6.59 -3.18 3.13
N ALA A 86 5.53 -2.39 3.25
CA ALA A 86 5.57 -0.94 3.09
C ALA A 86 6.52 -0.23 4.06
N ALA A 87 6.77 -0.79 5.24
CA ALA A 87 7.74 -0.23 6.18
C ALA A 87 9.18 -0.45 5.69
N GLN A 88 9.45 -1.58 5.03
CA GLN A 88 10.79 -1.93 4.57
C GLN A 88 11.31 -1.03 3.43
N THR A 89 10.44 -0.30 2.74
CA THR A 89 10.85 0.66 1.70
C THR A 89 11.73 1.78 2.27
N TYR A 90 11.63 2.07 3.57
CA TYR A 90 12.43 3.09 4.26
C TYR A 90 13.79 2.57 4.76
N ALA A 91 14.07 1.25 4.66
CA ALA A 91 15.26 0.64 5.26
C ALA A 91 16.57 1.25 4.74
N CYS A 92 16.63 1.55 3.44
CA CYS A 92 17.81 2.18 2.84
C CYS A 92 18.05 3.60 3.38
N ALA A 93 16.99 4.39 3.58
CA ALA A 93 17.10 5.76 4.09
C ALA A 93 17.46 5.78 5.58
N LEU A 94 16.98 4.80 6.35
CA LEU A 94 17.26 4.67 7.79
C LEU A 94 18.57 3.93 8.09
N GLY A 95 19.23 3.35 7.08
CA GLY A 95 20.47 2.59 7.25
C GLY A 95 20.30 1.31 8.08
N THR A 96 19.07 0.84 8.30
CA THR A 96 18.78 -0.34 9.12
C THR A 96 17.56 -1.10 8.60
N ARG A 97 17.47 -2.39 8.93
CA ARG A 97 16.29 -3.21 8.64
C ARG A 97 15.13 -2.79 9.55
N ILE A 98 13.90 -2.96 9.06
CA ILE A 98 12.68 -2.52 9.78
C ILE A 98 11.78 -3.73 10.10
N PRO A 99 12.29 -4.82 10.71
CA PRO A 99 11.45 -5.96 11.05
C PRO A 99 10.42 -5.55 12.12
N GLN A 100 9.17 -5.95 11.94
CA GLN A 100 8.07 -5.51 12.81
C GLN A 100 8.28 -5.88 14.28
N ALA A 101 8.93 -7.01 14.56
CA ALA A 101 9.22 -7.48 15.91
C ALA A 101 10.20 -6.55 16.66
N ASP A 102 11.17 -5.96 15.96
CA ASP A 102 12.24 -5.19 16.61
C ASP A 102 11.88 -3.71 16.74
N VAL A 103 11.01 -3.20 15.85
CA VAL A 103 10.59 -1.79 15.81
C VAL A 103 9.06 -1.62 15.76
N PRO A 104 8.31 -2.19 16.72
CA PRO A 104 6.84 -2.22 16.68
C PRO A 104 6.22 -0.81 16.70
N HIS A 105 6.80 0.14 17.45
CA HIS A 105 6.31 1.52 17.50
C HIS A 105 6.51 2.28 16.19
N LEU A 106 7.57 1.97 15.43
CA LEU A 106 7.76 2.54 14.10
C LEU A 106 6.70 2.03 13.12
N HIS A 107 6.36 0.74 13.20
CA HIS A 107 5.27 0.18 12.39
C HIS A 107 3.92 0.82 12.74
N GLU A 108 3.61 1.01 14.02
CA GLU A 108 2.40 1.73 14.44
C GLU A 108 2.38 3.16 13.89
N LEU A 109 3.47 3.90 14.06
CA LEU A 109 3.62 5.27 13.55
C LEU A 109 3.32 5.32 12.04
N LEU A 110 4.00 4.50 11.26
CA LEU A 110 3.85 4.48 9.80
C LEU A 110 2.42 4.09 9.37
N GLN A 111 1.79 3.13 10.04
CA GLN A 111 0.42 2.71 9.73
C GLN A 111 -0.61 3.81 10.02
N ARG A 112 -0.47 4.49 11.15
CA ARG A 112 -1.36 5.58 11.56
C ARG A 112 -1.16 6.82 10.68
N SER A 113 0.09 7.21 10.41
CA SER A 113 0.41 8.28 9.46
C SER A 113 -0.14 8.00 8.06
N ARG A 114 -0.05 6.75 7.57
CA ARG A 114 -0.65 6.37 6.29
C ARG A 114 -2.17 6.59 6.26
N ARG A 115 -2.88 6.40 7.37
CA ARG A 115 -4.33 6.69 7.42
C ARG A 115 -4.63 8.18 7.30
N ASP A 116 -3.86 9.02 7.99
CA ASP A 116 -4.03 10.47 7.87
C ASP A 116 -3.74 10.94 6.44
N LEU A 117 -2.65 10.44 5.82
CA LEU A 117 -2.30 10.73 4.42
C LEU A 117 -3.41 10.27 3.44
N SER A 118 -3.99 9.09 3.67
CA SER A 118 -5.11 8.60 2.88
C SER A 118 -6.33 9.53 2.99
N GLY A 119 -6.63 10.03 4.18
CA GLY A 119 -7.71 10.98 4.41
C GLY A 119 -7.45 12.34 3.75
N ALA A 120 -6.23 12.86 3.87
CA ALA A 120 -5.83 14.16 3.33
C ALA A 120 -6.03 14.27 1.80
N THR A 121 -5.75 13.20 1.05
CA THR A 121 -5.86 13.20 -0.42
C THR A 121 -7.28 12.97 -0.95
N LYS A 122 -8.22 12.57 -0.09
CA LYS A 122 -9.52 12.02 -0.49
C LYS A 122 -10.40 13.03 -1.25
N ARG A 123 -10.51 14.27 -0.76
CA ARG A 123 -11.41 15.28 -1.35
C ARG A 123 -11.08 15.62 -2.81
N ALA A 124 -9.80 15.86 -3.13
CA ALA A 124 -9.40 16.12 -4.52
C ALA A 124 -9.63 14.90 -5.43
N LYS A 125 -9.39 13.68 -4.94
CA LYS A 125 -9.67 12.45 -5.70
C LYS A 125 -11.15 12.30 -6.00
N GLU A 126 -11.99 12.49 -4.98
CA GLU A 126 -13.44 12.40 -5.09
C GLU A 126 -14.02 13.44 -6.05
N HIS A 127 -13.49 14.66 -6.01
CA HIS A 127 -13.93 15.76 -6.86
C HIS A 127 -13.49 15.61 -8.32
N TYR A 128 -12.21 15.32 -8.57
CA TYR A 128 -11.67 15.34 -9.95
C TYR A 128 -11.81 14.00 -10.69
N GLN A 129 -11.93 12.87 -9.99
CA GLN A 129 -12.13 11.53 -10.59
C GLN A 129 -11.21 11.23 -11.80
N ARG A 130 -9.95 11.67 -11.71
CA ARG A 130 -9.01 11.58 -12.84
C ARG A 130 -8.79 10.13 -13.23
N LYS A 131 -9.12 9.79 -14.49
CA LYS A 131 -8.84 8.47 -15.07
C LYS A 131 -7.35 8.15 -15.04
N ARG A 132 -6.98 7.02 -14.42
CA ARG A 132 -5.62 6.46 -14.41
C ARG A 132 -5.13 6.19 -15.85
N PRO A 133 -3.82 6.26 -16.14
CA PRO A 133 -3.28 5.97 -17.47
C PRO A 133 -3.77 4.63 -18.04
N LEU A 134 -3.71 3.55 -17.25
CA LEU A 134 -4.17 2.22 -17.67
C LEU A 134 -5.67 2.14 -18.04
N ASN A 135 -6.49 3.05 -17.50
CA ASN A 135 -7.94 3.08 -17.75
C ASN A 135 -8.30 3.95 -18.97
N ARG A 136 -7.31 4.45 -19.72
CA ARG A 136 -7.52 5.30 -20.90
C ARG A 136 -7.42 4.47 -22.19
N PRO A 137 -8.34 4.64 -23.15
CA PRO A 137 -8.35 3.86 -24.41
C PRO A 137 -7.05 3.94 -25.23
N ARG A 138 -6.32 5.06 -25.10
CA ARG A 138 -5.03 5.28 -25.80
C ARG A 138 -3.87 4.48 -25.17
N PHE A 139 -4.02 4.00 -23.94
CA PHE A 139 -3.05 3.16 -23.25
C PHE A 139 -3.34 1.67 -23.47
N THR A 140 -4.60 1.24 -23.40
CA THR A 140 -5.01 -0.17 -23.54
C THR A 140 -4.57 -0.83 -24.85
N ARG A 141 -4.49 -0.08 -25.96
CA ARG A 141 -4.00 -0.62 -27.25
C ARG A 141 -2.53 -1.05 -27.26
N HIS A 142 -1.70 -0.57 -26.34
CA HIS A 142 -0.34 -1.12 -26.15
C HIS A 142 -0.32 -2.29 -25.15
N PHE A 143 -1.37 -2.48 -24.35
CA PHE A 143 -1.45 -3.56 -23.35
C PHE A 143 -1.93 -4.89 -23.93
N GLU A 144 -2.84 -4.89 -24.93
CA GLU A 144 -3.22 -6.12 -25.64
C GLU A 144 -2.02 -6.80 -26.31
N ALA A 145 -1.06 -6.00 -26.80
CA ALA A 145 0.19 -6.53 -27.36
C ALA A 145 1.17 -7.08 -26.31
N LEU A 146 0.94 -6.83 -25.02
CA LEU A 146 1.87 -7.13 -23.92
C LEU A 146 1.27 -8.08 -22.85
N SER A 147 0.16 -8.77 -23.17
CA SER A 147 -0.47 -9.81 -22.34
C SER A 147 -0.64 -9.46 -20.85
N TRP A 148 -0.93 -8.19 -20.55
CA TRP A 148 -1.17 -7.76 -19.17
C TRP A 148 -2.60 -8.08 -18.77
N GLN A 149 -2.77 -8.99 -17.79
CA GLN A 149 -4.04 -9.17 -17.09
C GLN A 149 -4.12 -8.18 -15.92
N PRO A 150 -5.24 -7.45 -15.76
CA PRO A 150 -5.46 -6.66 -14.58
C PRO A 150 -5.48 -7.59 -13.37
N SER A 151 -4.49 -7.49 -12.47
CA SER A 151 -4.62 -8.03 -11.13
C SER A 151 -5.78 -7.28 -10.47
N GLY A 152 -6.92 -7.95 -10.30
CA GLY A 152 -8.23 -7.43 -9.87
C GLY A 152 -8.27 -6.81 -8.47
N GLY A 153 -7.35 -5.91 -8.15
CA GLY A 153 -7.44 -5.03 -6.99
C GLY A 153 -8.40 -3.91 -7.30
N VAL A 154 -9.69 -4.15 -7.04
CA VAL A 154 -10.62 -3.06 -6.70
C VAL A 154 -10.08 -2.47 -5.40
N TYR A 155 -9.22 -1.45 -5.52
CA TYR A 155 -8.87 -0.63 -4.38
C TYR A 155 -9.99 0.41 -4.25
N GLU A 156 -10.88 0.15 -3.29
CA GLU A 156 -11.93 1.04 -2.77
C GLU A 156 -11.59 2.54 -2.85
#